data_AF-A0A445BH06-F1
#
_entry.id   AF-A0A445BH06-F1
#
_cell.length_a   1.000
_cell.length_b   1.000
_cell.length_c   1.000
_cell.angle_alpha   90.00
_cell.angle_beta   90.00
_cell.angle_gamma   90.00
#
_symmetry.space_group_name_H-M   'P 1'
#
loop_
_entity.id
_entity.type
_entity.pdbx_description
1 polymer ?
#
loop_
_entity_poly.entity_id
_entity_poly.type
_entity_poly.pdbx_seq_one_letter_code
_entity_poly.pdbx_strand_id
1 'polypeptide(L)' 'MKNEDIQSFKWLFECWLRCMGRKAPKGILTDQCASIQRAIELCMPIIIPWWCIWHIIKKIPNKLNGYKGHDKIE' A
#
# COMPACT_ATOMS: atom_id res chain seq x y z
N MET A 1 6.41 -18.24 0.22
CA MET A 1 6.25 -17.10 1.15
C MET A 1 6.32 -15.83 0.33
N LYS A 2 5.31 -14.96 0.41
CA LYS A 2 5.42 -13.61 -0.18
C LYS A 2 6.41 -12.83 0.68
N ASN A 3 7.47 -12.28 0.09
CA ASN A 3 8.45 -11.45 0.79
C ASN A 3 7.87 -10.06 1.07
N GLU A 4 6.80 -10.00 1.87
CA GLU A 4 6.19 -8.75 2.36
C GLU A 4 7.01 -8.19 3.54
N ASP A 5 8.33 -8.23 3.42
CA ASP A 5 9.27 -7.74 4.41
C ASP A 5 9.68 -6.29 4.13
N ILE A 6 9.99 -5.55 5.19
CA ILE A 6 10.38 -4.14 5.13
C ILE A 6 11.59 -3.94 4.21
N GLN A 7 12.59 -4.83 4.27
CA GLN A 7 13.81 -4.68 3.47
C GLN A 7 13.53 -4.82 1.96
N SER A 8 12.60 -5.70 1.60
CA SER A 8 12.21 -5.89 0.20
C SER A 8 11.55 -4.63 -0.36
N PHE A 9 10.62 -4.04 0.39
CA PHE A 9 9.98 -2.78 -0.02
C PHE A 9 10.93 -1.59 0.00
N LYS A 10 11.85 -1.53 0.99
CA LYS A 10 12.87 -0.48 1.04
C LYS A 10 13.74 -0.51 -0.21
N TRP A 11 14.27 -1.68 -0.58
CA TRP A 11 15.06 -1.85 -1.80
C TRP A 11 14.26 -1.42 -3.05
N LEU A 12 12.99 -1.82 -3.14
CA LEU A 12 12.11 -1.44 -4.25
C LEU A 12 11.97 0.08 -4.36
N PHE A 13 11.69 0.78 -3.25
CA PHE A 13 11.54 2.24 -3.26
C PHE A 13 12.85 2.96 -3.55
N GLU A 14 13.99 2.47 -3.06
CA GLU A 14 15.30 3.02 -3.41
C GLU A 14 15.62 2.87 -4.89
N CYS A 15 15.35 1.69 -5.48
CA CYS A 15 15.50 1.46 -6.91
C CYS A 15 14.58 2.37 -7.73
N TRP A 16 13.32 2.46 -7.34
CA TRP A 16 12.34 3.33 -7.99
C TRP A 16 12.79 4.80 -7.94
N LEU A 17 13.25 5.29 -6.79
CA LEU A 17 13.77 6.66 -6.67
C LEU A 17 14.97 6.91 -7.57
N ARG A 18 15.90 5.95 -7.69
CA ARG A 18 17.04 6.07 -8.60
C ARG A 18 16.57 6.22 -10.05
N CYS A 19 15.58 5.43 -10.47
CA CYS A 19 14.98 5.52 -11.80
C CYS A 19 14.26 6.85 -12.03
N MET A 20 13.64 7.42 -11.00
CA MET A 20 12.91 8.70 -11.06
C MET A 20 13.80 9.94 -10.85
N GLY A 21 15.14 9.78 -10.92
CA GLY A 21 16.08 10.89 -10.75
C GLY A 21 16.08 11.46 -9.32
N ARG A 22 15.87 10.60 -8.31
CA ARG A 22 15.76 10.93 -6.88
C ARG A 22 14.63 11.91 -6.54
N LYS A 23 13.63 12.04 -7.41
CA LYS A 23 12.43 12.83 -7.15
C LYS A 23 11.37 11.95 -6.51
N ALA A 24 11.00 12.29 -5.27
CA ALA A 24 9.89 11.66 -4.58
C ALA A 24 8.56 11.99 -5.31
N PRO A 25 7.59 11.07 -5.33
CA PRO A 25 6.26 11.35 -5.85
C PRO A 25 5.53 12.32 -4.91
N LYS A 26 4.43 12.94 -5.34
CA LYS A 26 3.62 13.81 -4.45
C LYS A 26 2.81 13.03 -3.42
N GLY A 27 2.56 11.74 -3.66
CA GLY A 27 1.82 10.85 -2.78
C GLY A 27 1.91 9.41 -3.27
N ILE A 28 1.67 8.45 -2.37
CA ILE A 28 1.70 7.02 -2.66
C ILE A 28 0.42 6.40 -2.14
N LEU A 29 -0.32 5.72 -3.02
CA LEU A 29 -1.46 4.89 -2.64
C LEU A 29 -0.94 3.49 -2.31
N THR A 30 -1.18 3.06 -1.08
CA THR A 30 -0.77 1.75 -0.58
C THR A 30 -1.94 1.05 0.09
N ASP A 31 -1.82 -0.26 0.25
CA ASP A 31 -2.74 -1.02 1.07
C ASP A 31 -2.45 -0.78 2.57
N GLN A 32 -3.27 -1.36 3.44
CA GLN A 32 -3.08 -1.29 4.88
C GLN A 32 -1.97 -2.28 5.30
N CYS A 33 -0.74 -2.04 4.86
CA CYS A 33 0.42 -2.89 5.13
C CYS A 33 1.51 -2.14 5.91
N ALA A 34 1.79 -2.61 7.13
CA ALA A 34 2.77 -1.99 8.02
C ALA A 34 4.19 -2.01 7.45
N SER A 35 4.57 -3.07 6.70
CA SER A 35 5.91 -3.16 6.12
C SER A 35 6.12 -2.16 4.98
N ILE A 36 5.10 -1.89 4.16
CA ILE A 36 5.16 -0.84 3.12
C ILE A 36 5.21 0.54 3.76
N GLN A 37 4.36 0.81 4.77
CA GLN A 37 4.38 2.08 5.47
C GLN A 37 5.76 2.37 6.07
N ARG A 38 6.37 1.38 6.74
CA ARG A 38 7.70 1.54 7.32
C ARG A 38 8.78 1.74 6.26
N ALA A 39 8.69 1.04 5.13
CA ALA A 39 9.63 1.23 4.03
C ALA A 39 9.53 2.64 3.40
N ILE A 40 8.32 3.18 3.23
CA ILE A 40 8.11 4.55 2.75
C ILE A 40 8.72 5.56 3.73
N GLU A 41 8.49 5.41 5.03
CA GLU A 41 9.10 6.28 6.06
C GLU A 41 10.64 6.27 6.01
N LEU A 42 11.24 5.13 5.72
CA LEU A 42 12.71 4.99 5.61
C LEU A 42 13.26 5.60 4.32
N CYS A 43 12.56 5.49 3.20
CA CYS A 43 13.05 5.94 1.89
C CYS A 43 12.64 7.38 1.56
N MET A 44 11.48 7.82 2.03
CA MET A 44 10.78 9.05 1.65
C MET A 44 9.98 9.60 2.84
N PRO A 45 10.64 10.08 3.92
CA PRO A 45 9.99 10.44 5.18
C PRO A 45 8.98 11.59 5.08
N ILE A 46 9.05 12.39 4.00
CA ILE A 46 8.13 13.52 3.76
C ILE A 46 6.80 13.02 3.16
N ILE A 47 6.78 11.81 2.59
CA ILE A 47 5.59 11.27 1.93
C ILE A 47 4.69 10.60 2.94
N ILE A 48 3.47 11.12 3.02
CA ILE A 48 2.40 10.48 3.77
C ILE A 48 1.73 9.46 2.82
N PRO A 49 1.74 8.16 3.11
CA PRO A 49 1.02 7.16 2.34
C PRO A 49 -0.50 7.28 2.54
N TRP A 50 -1.25 7.06 1.48
CA TRP A 50 -2.72 7.11 1.46
C TRP A 50 -3.26 5.69 1.28
N TRP A 51 -4.38 5.39 1.92
CA TRP A 51 -5.01 4.09 1.74
C TRP A 51 -5.72 4.00 0.40
N CYS A 52 -5.48 2.90 -0.30
CA CYS A 52 -6.19 2.58 -1.53
C CYS A 52 -7.64 2.16 -1.21
N ILE A 53 -8.61 3.04 -1.49
CA ILE A 53 -10.05 2.81 -1.27
C ILE A 53 -10.51 1.50 -1.92
N TRP A 54 -10.07 1.23 -3.15
CA TRP A 54 -10.42 0.00 -3.86
C TRP A 54 -9.99 -1.27 -3.10
N HIS A 55 -8.76 -1.28 -2.56
CA HIS A 55 -8.29 -2.40 -1.74
C HIS A 55 -9.07 -2.53 -0.43
N ILE A 56 -9.44 -1.42 0.20
CA ILE A 56 -10.31 -1.43 1.40
C ILE A 56 -11.66 -2.06 1.06
N ILE A 57 -12.34 -1.57 0.03
CA ILE A 57 -13.66 -2.07 -0.41
C ILE A 57 -13.59 -3.56 -0.71
N LYS A 58 -12.54 -4.02 -1.40
CA LYS A 58 -12.34 -5.45 -1.72
C LYS A 58 -12.08 -6.30 -0.48
N LYS A 59 -11.48 -5.75 0.57
CA LYS A 59 -11.12 -6.48 1.81
C LYS A 59 -12.26 -6.51 2.82
N ILE A 60 -13.21 -5.57 2.76
CA ILE A 60 -14.36 -5.49 3.67
C ILE A 60 -15.19 -6.78 3.69
N PRO A 61 -15.65 -7.36 2.55
CA PRO A 61 -16.45 -8.59 2.56
C PRO A 61 -15.76 -9.76 3.25
N ASN A 62 -14.44 -9.88 3.07
CA ASN A 62 -13.63 -10.95 3.66
C ASN A 62 -13.46 -10.79 5.17
N LYS A 63 -13.42 -9.55 5.68
CA LYS A 63 -13.31 -9.28 7.13
C LYS A 63 -14.65 -9.38 7.85
N LEU A 64 -15.75 -9.19 7.13
CA LEU A 64 -17.11 -9.20 7.69
C LEU A 64 -17.81 -10.57 7.58
N ASN A 65 -17.09 -11.65 7.24
CA ASN A 65 -17.63 -13.02 7.14
C ASN A 65 -18.93 -13.13 6.33
N GLY A 66 -19.05 -12.37 5.24
CA GLY A 66 -20.24 -12.38 4.39
C GLY A 66 -21.50 -12.00 5.16
N TYR A 67 -21.66 -10.72 5.49
CA TYR A 67 -23.00 -10.21 5.75
C TYR A 67 -23.85 -10.50 4.50
N LYS A 68 -24.73 -11.50 4.61
CA LYS A 68 -25.71 -11.94 3.61
C LYS A 68 -26.77 -10.86 3.40
N GLY A 69 -26.35 -9.74 2.84
CA GLY A 69 -27.25 -8.61 2.67
C GLY A 69 -26.61 -7.59 1.76
N HIS A 70 -26.30 -7.97 0.54
CA HIS A 70 -26.36 -7.09 -0.62
C HIS A 70 -26.54 -7.97 -1.85
N ASP A 71 -27.77 -8.45 -2.04
CA ASP A 71 -28.27 -8.65 -3.38
C ASP A 71 -28.11 -7.34 -4.15
N LYS A 72 -27.38 -7.42 -5.26
CA LYS A 72 -27.46 -6.58 -6.45
C LYS A 72 -27.33 -5.07 -6.24
N ILE A 73 -26.14 -4.57 -6.48
CA ILE A 73 -26.00 -3.32 -7.24
C ILE A 73 -25.00 -3.64 -8.36
N GLU A 74 -25.55 -4.01 -9.51
CA GLU A 74 -24.90 -3.88 -10.82
C GLU A 74 -24.58 -2.41 -11.12
#